data_AF-A0A2N7BAU4-F1
#
_entry.id   AF-A0A2N7BAU4-F1
#
_cell.length_a   1.000
_cell.length_b   1.000
_cell.length_c   1.000
_cell.angle_alpha   90.00
_cell.angle_beta   90.00
_cell.angle_gamma   90.00
#
_symmetry.space_group_name_H-M   'P 1'
#
loop_
_entity.id
_entity.type
_entity.pdbx_description
1 polymer ?
#
loop_
_entity_poly.entity_id
_entity_poly.type
_entity_poly.pdbx_seq_one_letter_code
_entity_poly.pdbx_strand_id
1 'polypeptide(L)'
;MKKKFMSSIRFKALAQAVAVMSLLSLAENTFAQQGSQGNTTIFGGAEMTVFGAHSFATGGGGVQPGIVNTIRTAPYGVLNFGTAASQTGANDANHVDGYVRKLGTTSFIFPVGDNGQYGPFAAEGDGTTGAYFHVDPSSAITSMVGGGNYPVLPTGGPFATSSKDANVTTVSTKEYWDIDGATATKLTLTWDGISDVTTLTGSSLTKLGIVGWDGTKWVRIPATVDATSVLGGASSLTAGSITTNATIVPNTYMAYTLASVVNPVPDLTPGQFFSNTSLKTGESADYVVSISNVGPGSTNGLIEFFVSRFGSATGLSITLSTAASITIDGDEFPLSNNDFDITTTTGRFSFASKASVTIPSPGYKYIGFTITRTGGQPGTTNNTVTIINNTGGGETPTNNNTIANPITKLEN
;
A
#
# COMPACT_ATOMS: atom_id res chain seq x y z
N MET A 1 41.13 -50.93 46.42
CA MET A 1 40.98 -50.05 45.23
C MET A 1 42.36 -49.59 44.74
N LYS A 2 42.87 -50.11 43.61
CA LYS A 2 44.13 -49.64 43.02
C LYS A 2 43.84 -48.45 42.09
N LYS A 3 44.22 -47.24 42.51
CA LYS A 3 44.23 -46.04 41.64
C LYS A 3 45.34 -46.23 40.59
N LYS A 4 44.96 -46.41 39.32
CA LYS A 4 45.90 -46.34 38.18
C LYS A 4 46.32 -44.88 38.00
N PHE A 5 47.53 -44.53 38.43
CA PHE A 5 48.15 -43.27 38.06
C PHE A 5 48.63 -43.37 36.60
N MET A 6 48.13 -42.48 35.74
CA MET A 6 48.72 -42.28 34.41
C MET A 6 50.15 -41.73 34.59
N SER A 7 51.12 -42.24 33.81
CA SER A 7 52.50 -41.75 33.85
C SER A 7 52.58 -40.30 33.36
N SER A 8 53.49 -39.50 33.92
CA SER A 8 53.63 -38.06 33.63
C SER A 8 53.86 -37.75 32.14
N ILE A 9 54.45 -38.69 31.40
CA ILE A 9 54.66 -38.61 29.95
C ILE A 9 53.33 -38.68 29.19
N ARG A 10 52.42 -39.57 29.59
CA ARG A 10 51.09 -39.68 28.99
C ARG A 10 50.20 -38.49 29.31
N PHE A 11 50.39 -37.88 30.48
CA PHE A 11 49.66 -36.67 30.88
C PHE A 11 50.10 -35.43 30.08
N LYS A 12 51.42 -35.28 29.81
CA LYS A 12 51.94 -34.21 28.95
C LYS A 12 51.53 -34.37 27.49
N ALA A 13 51.56 -35.59 26.97
CA ALA A 13 51.10 -35.88 25.60
C ALA A 13 49.59 -35.63 25.44
N LEU A 14 48.78 -35.99 26.44
CA LEU A 14 47.35 -35.72 26.44
C LEU A 14 47.05 -34.21 26.54
N ALA A 15 47.79 -33.48 27.39
CA ALA A 15 47.64 -32.03 27.51
C ALA A 15 48.03 -31.28 26.22
N GLN A 16 49.09 -31.72 25.54
CA GLN A 16 49.47 -31.17 24.22
C GLN A 16 48.44 -31.50 23.14
N ALA A 17 47.90 -32.73 23.13
CA ALA A 17 46.85 -33.12 22.18
C ALA A 17 45.55 -32.33 22.40
N VAL A 18 45.17 -32.08 23.66
CA VAL A 18 44.01 -31.24 23.98
C VAL A 18 44.26 -29.78 23.58
N ALA A 19 45.44 -29.21 23.85
CA ALA A 19 45.76 -27.84 23.43
C ALA A 19 45.73 -27.66 21.91
N VAL A 20 46.23 -28.64 21.14
CA VAL A 20 46.17 -28.64 19.67
C VAL A 20 44.72 -28.79 19.18
N MET A 21 43.91 -29.65 19.80
CA MET A 21 42.47 -29.74 19.49
C MET A 21 41.70 -28.46 19.84
N SER A 22 42.02 -27.79 20.95
CA SER A 22 41.45 -26.49 21.32
C SER A 22 41.81 -25.39 20.31
N LEU A 23 43.05 -25.40 19.79
CA LEU A 23 43.50 -24.49 18.74
C LEU A 23 42.85 -24.77 17.38
N LEU A 24 42.59 -26.04 17.05
CA LEU A 24 41.89 -26.43 15.83
C LEU A 24 40.36 -26.19 15.91
N SER A 25 39.76 -26.21 17.11
CA SER A 25 38.36 -25.86 17.32
C SER A 25 38.06 -24.37 17.28
N LEU A 26 39.11 -23.52 17.22
CA LEU A 26 39.01 -22.07 17.02
C LEU A 26 39.14 -21.67 15.54
N ALA A 27 39.12 -22.64 14.63
CA ALA A 27 38.94 -22.37 13.21
C ALA A 27 37.49 -21.92 12.96
N GLU A 28 37.18 -20.66 13.31
CA GLU A 28 36.01 -20.01 12.76
C GLU A 28 36.16 -19.96 11.24
N ASN A 29 35.10 -20.32 10.52
CA ASN A 29 35.02 -20.12 9.07
C ASN A 29 35.07 -18.61 8.80
N THR A 30 36.27 -18.06 8.67
CA THR A 30 36.48 -16.70 8.21
C THR A 30 36.24 -16.69 6.70
N PHE A 31 34.99 -16.45 6.31
CA PHE A 31 34.70 -16.08 4.92
C PHE A 31 35.38 -14.74 4.65
N ALA A 32 36.22 -14.68 3.61
CA ALA A 32 36.76 -13.41 3.15
C ALA A 32 35.58 -12.50 2.74
N GLN A 33 35.33 -11.44 3.50
CA GLN A 33 34.33 -10.43 3.18
C GLN A 33 34.93 -9.44 2.19
N GLN A 34 34.25 -9.22 1.06
CA GLN A 34 34.59 -8.16 0.13
C GLN A 34 33.86 -6.89 0.56
N GLY A 35 34.50 -5.74 0.49
CA GLY A 35 33.82 -4.46 0.72
C GLY A 35 34.46 -3.35 -0.09
N SER A 36 33.68 -2.32 -0.43
CA SER A 36 34.19 -1.13 -1.11
C SER A 36 34.65 -0.12 -0.07
N GLN A 37 35.97 0.08 0.02
CA GLN A 37 36.60 1.08 0.88
C GLN A 37 37.19 2.16 -0.02
N GLY A 38 36.44 3.24 -0.24
CA GLY A 38 36.73 4.28 -1.22
C GLY A 38 35.95 4.16 -2.53
N ASN A 39 36.16 5.12 -3.44
CA ASN A 39 35.37 5.23 -4.66
C ASN A 39 35.90 4.29 -5.76
N THR A 40 35.02 3.43 -6.27
CA THR A 40 35.29 2.60 -7.45
C THR A 40 34.45 3.14 -8.60
N THR A 41 35.00 3.21 -9.83
CA THR A 41 34.21 3.54 -11.02
C THR A 41 34.22 2.40 -12.02
N ILE A 42 33.04 1.93 -12.41
CA ILE A 42 32.83 0.97 -13.49
C ILE A 42 32.39 1.77 -14.72
N PHE A 43 33.29 1.83 -15.71
CA PHE A 43 33.08 2.60 -16.94
C PHE A 43 32.00 1.98 -17.83
N GLY A 44 31.52 2.77 -18.79
CA GLY A 44 30.50 2.33 -19.72
C GLY A 44 30.89 1.08 -20.51
N GLY A 45 30.01 0.09 -20.56
CA GLY A 45 30.25 -1.21 -21.20
C GLY A 45 31.14 -2.17 -20.39
N ALA A 46 31.64 -1.76 -19.22
CA ALA A 46 32.34 -2.62 -18.29
C ALA A 46 31.38 -3.16 -17.23
N GLU A 47 31.71 -4.33 -16.69
CA GLU A 47 30.98 -4.95 -15.60
C GLU A 47 31.95 -5.48 -14.53
N MET A 48 31.58 -5.37 -13.26
CA MET A 48 32.28 -6.02 -12.14
C MET A 48 31.31 -6.98 -11.44
N THR A 49 31.76 -8.17 -11.04
CA THR A 49 30.88 -9.17 -10.41
C THR A 49 31.33 -9.56 -9.02
N VAL A 50 30.39 -9.52 -8.08
CA VAL A 50 30.49 -10.01 -6.70
C VAL A 50 29.82 -11.38 -6.62
N PHE A 51 30.50 -12.41 -6.10
CA PHE A 51 29.94 -13.76 -5.97
C PHE A 51 29.56 -14.17 -4.53
N GLY A 52 29.91 -13.35 -3.52
CA GLY A 52 29.64 -13.62 -2.10
C GLY A 52 29.05 -12.42 -1.37
N ALA A 53 29.29 -12.34 -0.06
CA ALA A 53 28.86 -11.19 0.74
C ALA A 53 29.70 -9.94 0.43
N HIS A 54 29.03 -8.84 0.12
CA HIS A 54 29.63 -7.52 -0.06
C HIS A 54 29.19 -6.56 1.04
N SER A 55 30.15 -5.92 1.72
CA SER A 55 29.86 -4.90 2.72
C SER A 55 30.12 -3.50 2.16
N PHE A 56 29.11 -2.63 2.24
CA PHE A 56 29.23 -1.19 2.02
C PHE A 56 29.58 -0.44 3.31
N ALA A 57 29.67 -1.12 4.45
CA ALA A 57 29.97 -0.48 5.71
C ALA A 57 31.32 0.25 5.67
N THR A 58 31.36 1.45 6.25
CA THR A 58 32.59 2.22 6.39
C THR A 58 33.61 1.41 7.20
N GLY A 59 34.85 1.35 6.71
CA GLY A 59 35.97 0.72 7.43
C GLY A 59 36.33 1.47 8.73
N GLY A 60 37.49 1.15 9.30
CA GLY A 60 38.01 1.82 10.48
C GLY A 60 38.24 3.34 10.29
N GLY A 61 38.56 4.03 11.38
CA GLY A 61 38.74 5.49 11.38
C GLY A 61 39.72 5.97 10.31
N GLY A 62 39.25 6.88 9.44
CA GLY A 62 40.03 7.47 8.33
C GLY A 62 39.70 6.89 6.94
N VAL A 63 38.88 5.84 6.85
CA VAL A 63 38.41 5.28 5.57
C VAL A 63 37.16 6.03 5.10
N GLN A 64 37.21 6.61 3.90
CA GLN A 64 36.03 7.24 3.29
C GLN A 64 34.98 6.18 2.96
N PRO A 65 33.69 6.41 3.27
CA PRO A 65 32.59 5.59 2.75
C PRO A 65 32.74 5.43 1.23
N GLY A 66 32.64 4.20 0.73
CA GLY A 66 32.92 3.92 -0.68
C GLY A 66 31.65 3.97 -1.53
N ILE A 67 31.57 4.95 -2.43
CA ILE A 67 30.60 4.92 -3.53
C ILE A 67 31.16 4.03 -4.64
N VAL A 68 30.38 3.03 -5.06
CA VAL A 68 30.66 2.34 -6.32
C VAL A 68 29.90 3.08 -7.42
N ASN A 69 30.60 3.94 -8.16
CA ASN A 69 30.04 4.64 -9.30
C ASN A 69 29.99 3.71 -10.51
N THR A 70 28.87 3.74 -11.21
CA THR A 70 28.70 3.07 -12.50
C THR A 70 28.20 4.10 -13.50
N ILE A 71 28.85 4.17 -14.66
CA ILE A 71 28.46 5.16 -15.69
C ILE A 71 27.03 4.85 -16.15
N ARG A 72 26.13 5.84 -16.04
CA ARG A 72 24.70 5.67 -16.33
C ARG A 72 24.34 5.80 -17.82
N THR A 73 25.19 6.42 -18.63
CA THR A 73 24.96 6.57 -20.08
C THR A 73 25.28 5.29 -20.83
N ALA A 74 24.40 4.90 -21.76
CA ALA A 74 24.62 3.73 -22.60
C ALA A 74 25.91 3.84 -23.46
N PRO A 75 26.70 2.77 -23.57
CA PRO A 75 26.60 1.53 -22.80
C PRO A 75 26.94 1.80 -21.33
N TYR A 76 26.05 1.48 -20.39
CA TYR A 76 26.26 1.78 -18.98
C TYR A 76 27.24 0.79 -18.33
N GLY A 77 27.85 1.18 -17.22
CA GLY A 77 28.62 0.27 -16.36
C GLY A 77 27.69 -0.48 -15.40
N VAL A 78 28.07 -1.69 -14.96
CA VAL A 78 27.22 -2.49 -14.07
C VAL A 78 28.01 -3.14 -12.94
N LEU A 79 27.52 -3.03 -11.71
CA LEU A 79 27.92 -3.91 -10.60
C LEU A 79 26.98 -5.12 -10.53
N ASN A 80 27.48 -6.30 -10.87
CA ASN A 80 26.75 -7.56 -10.78
C ASN A 80 26.87 -8.17 -9.38
N PHE A 81 25.76 -8.68 -8.87
CA PHE A 81 25.68 -9.62 -7.76
C PHE A 81 25.30 -11.00 -8.30
N GLY A 82 26.16 -11.98 -8.07
CA GLY A 82 25.94 -13.37 -8.47
C GLY A 82 24.75 -14.02 -7.75
N THR A 83 24.47 -15.27 -8.12
CA THR A 83 23.31 -16.03 -7.63
C THR A 83 23.25 -16.11 -6.10
N ALA A 84 24.39 -16.39 -5.45
CA ALA A 84 24.51 -16.48 -4.00
C ALA A 84 25.05 -15.21 -3.32
N ALA A 85 25.23 -14.12 -4.06
CA ALA A 85 25.79 -12.89 -3.52
C ALA A 85 24.78 -12.14 -2.66
N SER A 86 25.27 -11.50 -1.60
CA SER A 86 24.49 -10.67 -0.68
C SER A 86 25.18 -9.33 -0.45
N GLN A 87 24.43 -8.36 0.06
CA GLN A 87 24.98 -7.06 0.45
C GLN A 87 24.55 -6.67 1.86
N THR A 88 25.38 -5.90 2.55
CA THR A 88 25.04 -5.26 3.83
C THR A 88 25.65 -3.87 3.94
N GLY A 89 25.08 -3.04 4.83
CA GLY A 89 25.70 -1.80 5.29
C GLY A 89 25.54 -0.59 4.37
N ALA A 90 24.81 -0.71 3.26
CA ALA A 90 24.55 0.42 2.36
C ALA A 90 23.62 1.46 3.00
N ASN A 91 23.91 2.74 2.77
CA ASN A 91 23.15 3.91 3.23
C ASN A 91 23.51 5.15 2.39
N ASP A 92 23.04 6.33 2.80
CA ASP A 92 23.25 7.61 2.12
C ASP A 92 24.73 7.92 1.84
N ALA A 93 25.62 7.51 2.75
CA ALA A 93 27.06 7.72 2.60
C ALA A 93 27.75 6.66 1.74
N ASN A 94 27.20 5.45 1.61
CA ASN A 94 27.83 4.34 0.89
C ASN A 94 26.79 3.45 0.18
N HIS A 95 26.81 3.51 -1.15
CA HIS A 95 25.92 2.78 -2.02
C HIS A 95 26.53 2.69 -3.43
N VAL A 96 25.80 2.07 -4.35
CA VAL A 96 26.11 2.11 -5.78
C VAL A 96 25.41 3.32 -6.39
N ASP A 97 26.19 4.27 -6.91
CA ASP A 97 25.68 5.37 -7.70
C ASP A 97 25.61 4.91 -9.17
N GLY A 98 24.40 4.46 -9.57
CA GLY A 98 24.08 3.94 -10.90
C GLY A 98 23.56 2.49 -10.87
N TYR A 99 23.89 1.69 -11.89
CA TYR A 99 23.28 0.39 -12.17
C TYR A 99 23.89 -0.79 -11.41
N VAL A 100 23.01 -1.53 -10.74
CA VAL A 100 23.29 -2.83 -10.13
C VAL A 100 22.47 -3.91 -10.84
N ARG A 101 23.06 -5.08 -11.08
CA ARG A 101 22.34 -6.26 -11.60
C ARG A 101 22.41 -7.43 -10.63
N LYS A 102 21.28 -8.09 -10.35
CA LYS A 102 21.23 -9.34 -9.58
C LYS A 102 21.00 -10.53 -10.52
N LEU A 103 21.87 -11.52 -10.40
CA LEU A 103 21.70 -12.83 -11.04
C LEU A 103 21.04 -13.81 -10.06
N GLY A 104 20.27 -14.76 -10.56
CA GLY A 104 19.48 -15.72 -9.79
C GLY A 104 18.15 -15.14 -9.30
N THR A 105 17.33 -16.04 -8.73
CA THR A 105 15.93 -15.75 -8.38
C THR A 105 15.70 -15.52 -6.88
N THR A 106 16.74 -15.10 -6.16
CA THR A 106 16.67 -14.86 -4.71
C THR A 106 16.34 -13.40 -4.46
N SER A 107 15.49 -13.14 -3.46
CA SER A 107 15.15 -11.78 -3.04
C SER A 107 16.39 -10.98 -2.70
N PHE A 108 16.48 -9.78 -3.26
CA PHE A 108 17.66 -8.93 -3.15
C PHE A 108 17.24 -7.48 -3.03
N ILE A 109 17.83 -6.79 -2.04
CA ILE A 109 17.70 -5.34 -1.88
C ILE A 109 18.87 -4.71 -2.63
N PHE A 110 18.57 -4.02 -3.72
CA PHE A 110 19.54 -3.36 -4.58
C PHE A 110 20.12 -2.14 -3.85
N PRO A 111 21.44 -2.11 -3.60
CA PRO A 111 22.08 -1.06 -2.81
C PRO A 111 22.35 0.18 -3.66
N VAL A 112 21.33 0.71 -4.32
CA VAL A 112 21.45 1.85 -5.26
C VAL A 112 21.16 3.19 -4.58
N GLY A 113 21.81 4.23 -5.05
CA GLY A 113 21.60 5.62 -4.61
C GLY A 113 22.00 6.63 -5.68
N ASP A 114 21.79 7.90 -5.38
CA ASP A 114 22.06 9.03 -6.27
C ASP A 114 22.07 10.34 -5.47
N ASN A 115 22.93 11.29 -5.85
CA ASN A 115 23.05 12.61 -5.19
C ASN A 115 23.16 12.54 -3.64
N GLY A 116 23.85 11.51 -3.13
CA GLY A 116 24.03 11.30 -1.69
C GLY A 116 22.79 10.78 -0.96
N GLN A 117 21.79 10.27 -1.68
CA GLN A 117 20.60 9.63 -1.13
C GLN A 117 20.57 8.16 -1.47
N TYR A 118 20.25 7.33 -0.48
CA TYR A 118 20.06 5.90 -0.65
C TYR A 118 18.61 5.57 -0.97
N GLY A 119 18.35 5.12 -2.19
CA GLY A 119 17.01 4.77 -2.67
C GLY A 119 16.92 3.31 -3.09
N PRO A 120 17.08 2.34 -2.17
CA PRO A 120 17.07 0.94 -2.54
C PRO A 120 15.68 0.50 -3.02
N PHE A 121 15.69 -0.52 -3.87
CA PHE A 121 14.49 -1.27 -4.23
C PHE A 121 14.77 -2.75 -4.02
N ALA A 122 13.72 -3.58 -3.96
CA ALA A 122 13.86 -5.02 -3.90
C ALA A 122 13.17 -5.71 -5.07
N ALA A 123 13.80 -6.79 -5.53
CA ALA A 123 13.27 -7.68 -6.56
C ALA A 123 13.85 -9.09 -6.43
N GLU A 124 13.20 -10.04 -7.08
CA GLU A 124 13.54 -11.46 -7.10
C GLU A 124 13.80 -12.00 -8.52
N GLY A 125 13.61 -11.18 -9.55
CA GLY A 125 13.74 -11.61 -10.94
C GLY A 125 15.19 -11.79 -11.35
N ASP A 126 15.53 -12.92 -11.97
CA ASP A 126 16.87 -13.14 -12.53
C ASP A 126 17.18 -12.09 -13.61
N GLY A 127 18.38 -11.53 -13.52
CA GLY A 127 18.89 -10.49 -14.42
C GLY A 127 18.29 -9.10 -14.17
N THR A 128 17.50 -8.92 -13.10
CA THR A 128 16.97 -7.58 -12.76
C THR A 128 18.14 -6.62 -12.58
N THR A 129 18.11 -5.52 -13.32
CA THR A 129 19.10 -4.46 -13.34
C THR A 129 18.40 -3.17 -12.99
N GLY A 130 18.98 -2.33 -12.14
CA GLY A 130 18.35 -1.05 -11.89
C GLY A 130 19.26 -0.03 -11.23
N ALA A 131 18.81 1.22 -11.33
CA ALA A 131 19.45 2.40 -10.77
C ALA A 131 18.39 3.32 -10.15
N TYR A 132 18.79 4.03 -9.11
CA TYR A 132 17.97 5.05 -8.45
C TYR A 132 18.36 6.44 -8.94
N PHE A 133 17.41 7.36 -9.04
CA PHE A 133 17.61 8.74 -9.44
C PHE A 133 16.90 9.67 -8.45
N HIS A 134 17.67 10.49 -7.73
CA HIS A 134 17.14 11.44 -6.75
C HIS A 134 16.89 12.81 -7.39
N VAL A 135 16.02 12.83 -8.40
CA VAL A 135 15.66 14.03 -9.17
C VAL A 135 14.22 13.96 -9.64
N ASP A 136 13.64 15.10 -10.05
CA ASP A 136 12.29 15.15 -10.63
C ASP A 136 12.24 14.35 -11.94
N PRO A 137 11.35 13.34 -12.08
CA PRO A 137 11.19 12.57 -13.30
C PRO A 137 10.87 13.42 -14.54
N SER A 138 10.26 14.59 -14.37
CA SER A 138 9.93 15.55 -15.44
C SER A 138 11.17 16.24 -16.01
N SER A 139 12.29 16.23 -15.27
CA SER A 139 13.60 16.68 -15.75
C SER A 139 14.48 15.50 -16.15
N ALA A 140 14.46 14.42 -15.36
CA ALA A 140 15.23 13.20 -15.56
C ALA A 140 16.74 13.44 -15.76
N ILE A 141 17.28 14.50 -15.16
CA ILE A 141 18.69 14.89 -15.26
C ILE A 141 19.31 14.81 -13.87
N THR A 142 20.33 13.97 -13.69
CA THR A 142 21.06 13.82 -12.43
C THR A 142 22.55 14.16 -12.56
N SER A 143 23.22 14.38 -11.43
CA SER A 143 24.63 14.77 -11.39
C SER A 143 25.56 13.58 -11.69
N MET A 144 26.76 13.88 -12.17
CA MET A 144 27.83 12.91 -12.31
C MET A 144 28.74 12.97 -11.08
N VAL A 145 29.18 11.82 -10.54
CA VAL A 145 30.16 11.76 -9.44
C VAL A 145 31.45 12.54 -9.76
N GLY A 146 31.86 12.58 -11.03
CA GLY A 146 33.02 13.34 -11.52
C GLY A 146 32.79 14.84 -11.75
N GLY A 147 31.58 15.35 -11.47
CA GLY A 147 31.14 16.72 -11.75
C GLY A 147 30.40 16.86 -13.08
N GLY A 148 29.48 17.83 -13.14
CA GLY A 148 28.56 18.00 -14.27
C GLY A 148 27.28 17.18 -14.13
N ASN A 149 26.47 17.16 -15.19
CA ASN A 149 25.18 16.45 -15.22
C ASN A 149 25.14 15.46 -16.38
N TYR A 150 24.52 14.31 -16.13
CA TYR A 150 24.10 13.41 -17.19
C TYR A 150 23.06 14.08 -18.10
N PRO A 151 22.90 13.60 -19.36
CA PRO A 151 21.71 13.93 -20.14
C PRO A 151 20.45 13.37 -19.45
N VAL A 152 19.30 13.57 -20.08
CA VAL A 152 18.06 12.89 -19.70
C VAL A 152 18.27 11.37 -19.70
N LEU A 153 18.00 10.72 -18.57
CA LEU A 153 18.16 9.28 -18.39
C LEU A 153 16.95 8.67 -17.64
N PRO A 154 16.69 7.37 -17.81
CA PRO A 154 17.19 6.55 -18.91
C PRO A 154 16.64 7.02 -20.27
N THR A 155 17.07 6.35 -21.34
CA THR A 155 16.53 6.62 -22.68
C THR A 155 15.02 6.45 -22.67
N GLY A 156 14.28 7.44 -23.18
CA GLY A 156 12.82 7.48 -23.15
C GLY A 156 12.22 8.50 -22.17
N GLY A 157 13.05 9.11 -21.33
CA GLY A 157 12.69 10.32 -20.60
C GLY A 157 12.67 11.58 -21.49
N PRO A 158 12.27 12.74 -20.92
CA PRO A 158 11.83 12.90 -19.54
C PRO A 158 10.42 12.35 -19.33
N PHE A 159 10.07 12.10 -18.07
CA PHE A 159 8.82 11.45 -17.68
C PHE A 159 7.87 12.46 -17.04
N ALA A 160 7.15 13.21 -17.87
CA ALA A 160 6.30 14.31 -17.41
C ALA A 160 5.29 13.85 -16.34
N THR A 161 5.46 14.32 -15.09
CA THR A 161 4.61 13.96 -13.95
C THR A 161 3.15 14.39 -14.09
N SER A 162 2.87 15.34 -15.00
CA SER A 162 1.52 15.75 -15.37
C SER A 162 0.79 14.75 -16.26
N SER A 163 1.52 13.92 -17.02
CA SER A 163 0.95 12.90 -17.90
C SER A 163 0.70 11.62 -17.12
N LYS A 164 -0.53 11.42 -16.64
CA LYS A 164 -0.88 10.32 -15.74
C LYS A 164 -2.30 9.80 -16.00
N ASP A 165 -2.53 8.55 -15.62
CA ASP A 165 -3.86 7.94 -15.68
C ASP A 165 -4.83 8.48 -14.63
N ALA A 166 -6.13 8.29 -14.88
CA ALA A 166 -7.21 8.75 -14.00
C ALA A 166 -7.14 8.17 -12.57
N ASN A 167 -6.50 7.01 -12.40
CA ASN A 167 -6.31 6.37 -11.10
C ASN A 167 -5.07 6.88 -10.33
N VAL A 168 -4.36 7.88 -10.87
CA VAL A 168 -3.18 8.50 -10.28
C VAL A 168 -3.49 9.96 -9.95
N THR A 169 -3.47 10.30 -8.67
CA THR A 169 -3.77 11.65 -8.17
C THR A 169 -2.58 12.59 -8.36
N THR A 170 -1.38 12.16 -7.97
CA THR A 170 -0.13 12.95 -8.06
C THR A 170 1.05 12.00 -8.21
N VAL A 171 1.96 12.27 -9.14
CA VAL A 171 3.22 11.52 -9.29
C VAL A 171 4.31 12.22 -8.49
N SER A 172 5.20 11.47 -7.82
CA SER A 172 6.31 12.06 -7.07
C SER A 172 7.23 12.87 -7.99
N THR A 173 7.69 14.02 -7.49
CA THR A 173 8.69 14.86 -8.14
C THR A 173 10.05 14.77 -7.45
N LYS A 174 10.22 13.82 -6.51
CA LYS A 174 11.43 13.69 -5.70
C LYS A 174 12.44 12.71 -6.28
N GLU A 175 11.94 11.63 -6.88
CA GLU A 175 12.78 10.49 -7.24
C GLU A 175 12.10 9.59 -8.28
N TYR A 176 12.90 8.73 -8.91
CA TYR A 176 12.42 7.57 -9.68
C TYR A 176 13.50 6.49 -9.74
N TRP A 177 13.09 5.31 -10.19
CA TRP A 177 13.96 4.18 -10.46
C TRP A 177 13.88 3.81 -11.93
N ASP A 178 15.03 3.49 -12.51
CA ASP A 178 15.10 2.71 -13.74
C ASP A 178 15.32 1.25 -13.36
N ILE A 179 14.41 0.36 -13.74
CA ILE A 179 14.44 -1.05 -13.35
C ILE A 179 14.10 -1.88 -14.59
N ASP A 180 15.12 -2.55 -15.12
CA ASP A 180 15.05 -3.43 -16.27
C ASP A 180 15.12 -4.91 -15.85
N GLY A 181 14.41 -5.76 -16.59
CA GLY A 181 14.36 -7.20 -16.39
C GLY A 181 13.31 -7.86 -17.29
N ALA A 182 13.67 -9.00 -17.88
CA ALA A 182 12.74 -9.82 -18.65
C ALA A 182 11.95 -10.82 -17.77
N THR A 183 12.49 -11.13 -16.58
CA THR A 183 11.88 -12.08 -15.64
C THR A 183 10.82 -11.35 -14.80
N ALA A 184 9.59 -11.87 -14.78
CA ALA A 184 8.54 -11.31 -13.96
C ALA A 184 8.88 -11.42 -12.46
N THR A 185 8.71 -10.34 -11.71
CA THR A 185 9.03 -10.28 -10.29
C THR A 185 8.13 -9.30 -9.55
N LYS A 186 8.01 -9.45 -8.23
CA LYS A 186 7.42 -8.37 -7.42
C LYS A 186 8.47 -7.29 -7.26
N LEU A 187 8.06 -6.04 -7.47
CA LEU A 187 8.93 -4.90 -7.20
C LEU A 187 8.52 -4.26 -5.88
N THR A 188 9.52 -4.00 -5.06
CA THR A 188 9.37 -3.23 -3.82
C THR A 188 10.14 -1.93 -3.94
N LEU A 189 9.46 -0.80 -3.82
CA LEU A 189 10.11 0.50 -3.71
C LEU A 189 10.16 0.91 -2.24
N THR A 190 11.26 1.53 -1.83
CA THR A 190 11.40 2.08 -0.49
C THR A 190 11.24 3.59 -0.52
N TRP A 191 10.98 4.18 0.64
CA TRP A 191 10.97 5.62 0.83
C TRP A 191 11.51 5.99 2.20
N ASP A 192 11.91 7.25 2.33
CA ASP A 192 12.34 7.87 3.57
C ASP A 192 11.70 9.26 3.75
N GLY A 193 12.30 10.09 4.61
CA GLY A 193 11.79 11.43 4.89
C GLY A 193 11.93 12.40 3.71
N ILE A 194 12.87 12.16 2.80
CA ILE A 194 13.20 13.03 1.68
C ILE A 194 12.27 12.74 0.48
N SER A 195 11.77 11.51 0.38
CA SER A 195 10.68 11.13 -0.54
C SER A 195 9.39 11.95 -0.36
N ASP A 196 9.21 12.61 0.80
CA ASP A 196 8.10 13.51 1.11
C ASP A 196 6.70 12.88 0.89
N VAL A 197 6.57 11.62 1.32
CA VAL A 197 5.32 10.84 1.24
C VAL A 197 4.16 11.54 1.97
N THR A 198 4.47 12.30 3.02
CA THR A 198 3.48 13.12 3.74
C THR A 198 2.78 14.10 2.80
N THR A 199 3.55 14.92 2.07
CA THR A 199 2.98 15.89 1.12
C THR A 199 2.36 15.19 -0.08
N LEU A 200 3.04 14.18 -0.63
CA LEU A 200 2.59 13.44 -1.81
C LEU A 200 1.17 12.89 -1.62
N THR A 201 0.89 12.33 -0.44
CA THR A 201 -0.37 11.62 -0.14
C THR A 201 -1.41 12.46 0.62
N GLY A 202 -1.09 13.70 0.98
CA GLY A 202 -1.93 14.51 1.87
C GLY A 202 -2.10 13.86 3.24
N SER A 203 -1.00 13.39 3.83
CA SER A 203 -0.92 12.73 5.15
C SER A 203 -1.71 11.43 5.27
N SER A 204 -1.98 10.73 4.16
CA SER A 204 -2.77 9.50 4.13
C SER A 204 -1.99 8.38 3.44
N LEU A 205 -1.33 7.55 4.23
CA LEU A 205 -0.47 6.47 3.70
C LEU A 205 -1.23 5.46 2.83
N THR A 206 -2.55 5.31 3.01
CA THR A 206 -3.41 4.46 2.16
C THR A 206 -3.55 4.96 0.73
N LYS A 207 -3.18 6.21 0.46
CA LYS A 207 -3.10 6.78 -0.89
C LYS A 207 -1.74 6.56 -1.55
N LEU A 208 -0.74 6.01 -0.86
CA LEU A 208 0.57 5.74 -1.46
C LEU A 208 0.45 4.58 -2.46
N GLY A 209 1.07 4.73 -3.62
CA GLY A 209 1.09 3.73 -4.68
C GLY A 209 2.38 3.77 -5.49
N ILE A 210 2.53 2.76 -6.35
CA ILE A 210 3.60 2.68 -7.36
C ILE A 210 2.99 3.03 -8.72
N VAL A 211 3.72 3.81 -9.51
CA VAL A 211 3.41 4.07 -10.91
C VAL A 211 4.58 3.68 -11.80
N GLY A 212 4.28 3.25 -13.02
CA GLY A 212 5.27 3.01 -14.07
C GLY A 212 4.99 3.88 -15.30
N TRP A 213 6.03 4.36 -15.97
CA TRP A 213 5.92 5.10 -17.22
C TRP A 213 5.77 4.14 -18.41
N ASP A 214 4.62 4.17 -19.08
CA ASP A 214 4.30 3.27 -20.20
C ASP A 214 4.86 3.72 -21.57
N GLY A 215 5.67 4.79 -21.58
CA GLY A 215 6.16 5.47 -22.77
C GLY A 215 5.38 6.75 -23.12
N THR A 216 4.17 6.93 -22.56
CA THR A 216 3.32 8.10 -22.79
C THR A 216 2.85 8.78 -21.50
N LYS A 217 2.59 8.00 -20.45
CA LYS A 217 2.03 8.47 -19.18
C LYS A 217 2.39 7.54 -18.01
N TRP A 218 2.22 8.06 -16.80
CA TRP A 218 2.29 7.31 -15.56
C TRP A 218 1.02 6.49 -15.33
N VAL A 219 1.17 5.17 -15.29
CA VAL A 219 0.10 4.20 -15.07
C VAL A 219 0.22 3.62 -13.66
N ARG A 220 -0.90 3.51 -12.94
CA ARG A 220 -0.94 2.90 -11.61
C ARG A 220 -0.61 1.41 -11.70
N ILE A 221 0.35 0.97 -10.88
CA ILE A 221 0.65 -0.44 -10.65
C ILE A 221 0.03 -0.81 -9.30
N PRO A 222 -0.87 -1.82 -9.24
CA PRO A 222 -1.45 -2.27 -7.98
C PRO A 222 -0.36 -2.71 -6.99
N ALA A 223 -0.31 -2.03 -5.85
CA ALA A 223 0.70 -2.24 -4.81
C ALA A 223 0.10 -1.98 -3.42
N THR A 224 0.71 -2.57 -2.40
CA THR A 224 0.29 -2.45 -1.00
C THR A 224 1.49 -2.06 -0.16
N VAL A 225 1.30 -1.09 0.75
CA VAL A 225 2.31 -0.71 1.73
C VAL A 225 2.63 -1.91 2.62
N ASP A 226 3.91 -2.23 2.73
CA ASP A 226 4.39 -3.31 3.59
C ASP A 226 4.27 -2.86 5.04
N ALA A 227 3.55 -3.61 5.89
CA ALA A 227 3.39 -3.24 7.30
C ALA A 227 4.74 -3.11 8.02
N THR A 228 5.66 -4.02 7.70
CA THR A 228 7.08 -3.95 8.06
C THR A 228 7.88 -3.75 6.79
N SER A 229 8.69 -2.68 6.74
CA SER A 229 9.52 -2.38 5.58
C SER A 229 10.52 -3.49 5.29
N VAL A 230 10.89 -3.69 4.03
CA VAL A 230 12.00 -4.57 3.63
C VAL A 230 13.35 -4.12 4.22
N LEU A 231 13.46 -2.86 4.65
CA LEU A 231 14.62 -2.33 5.38
C LEU A 231 14.52 -2.53 6.90
N GLY A 232 13.43 -3.12 7.38
CA GLY A 232 13.08 -3.25 8.80
C GLY A 232 12.27 -2.07 9.33
N GLY A 233 11.65 -2.26 10.51
CA GLY A 233 10.77 -1.26 11.13
C GLY A 233 9.37 -1.19 10.50
N ALA A 234 8.45 -0.51 11.18
CA ALA A 234 7.09 -0.33 10.68
C ALA A 234 7.04 0.79 9.63
N SER A 235 6.32 0.57 8.53
CA SER A 235 6.12 1.61 7.51
C SER A 235 5.25 2.74 8.04
N SER A 236 5.63 3.97 7.71
CA SER A 236 5.00 5.21 8.15
C SER A 236 5.11 6.29 7.08
N LEU A 237 4.57 7.49 7.33
CA LEU A 237 4.69 8.62 6.40
C LEU A 237 6.13 9.12 6.20
N THR A 238 7.10 8.70 7.03
CA THR A 238 8.49 9.17 6.99
C THR A 238 9.50 8.11 6.57
N ALA A 239 9.12 6.83 6.52
CA ALA A 239 9.96 5.75 6.01
C ALA A 239 9.13 4.48 5.84
N GLY A 240 9.49 3.64 4.86
CA GLY A 240 8.84 2.35 4.68
C GLY A 240 9.13 1.69 3.34
N SER A 241 8.34 0.68 3.00
CA SER A 241 8.34 0.07 1.67
C SER A 241 6.95 -0.29 1.17
N ILE A 242 6.80 -0.32 -0.15
CA ILE A 242 5.56 -0.63 -0.86
C ILE A 242 5.87 -1.66 -1.94
N THR A 243 5.10 -2.74 -1.98
CA THR A 243 5.35 -3.88 -2.87
C THR A 243 4.19 -4.08 -3.83
N THR A 244 4.50 -4.38 -5.11
CA THR A 244 3.48 -4.73 -6.10
C THR A 244 2.68 -5.97 -5.67
N ASN A 245 1.37 -5.93 -5.89
CA ASN A 245 0.48 -7.02 -5.46
C ASN A 245 0.72 -8.30 -6.27
N ALA A 246 1.01 -8.14 -7.55
CA ALA A 246 1.37 -9.20 -8.49
C ALA A 246 2.81 -9.03 -9.00
N THR A 247 3.35 -10.10 -9.59
CA THR A 247 4.60 -10.00 -10.34
C THR A 247 4.37 -9.22 -11.63
N ILE A 248 5.36 -8.42 -12.03
CA ILE A 248 5.38 -7.68 -13.29
C ILE A 248 6.72 -7.92 -13.98
N VAL A 249 6.74 -7.83 -15.31
CA VAL A 249 8.00 -7.82 -16.08
C VAL A 249 8.53 -6.38 -16.04
N PRO A 250 9.72 -6.11 -15.45
CA PRO A 250 10.19 -4.74 -15.30
C PRO A 250 10.28 -3.95 -16.63
N ASN A 251 10.69 -4.60 -17.72
CA ASN A 251 10.74 -4.00 -19.07
C ASN A 251 9.38 -3.50 -19.62
N THR A 252 8.27 -3.72 -18.90
CA THR A 252 6.95 -3.17 -19.28
C THR A 252 6.91 -1.65 -19.12
N TYR A 253 7.72 -1.08 -18.22
CA TYR A 253 7.77 0.35 -17.95
C TYR A 253 9.19 0.87 -18.07
N MET A 254 9.34 2.13 -18.49
CA MET A 254 10.66 2.75 -18.70
C MET A 254 11.23 3.39 -17.43
N ALA A 255 10.37 3.63 -16.44
CA ALA A 255 10.72 4.19 -15.15
C ALA A 255 9.62 3.87 -14.15
N TYR A 256 9.98 3.82 -12.88
CA TYR A 256 9.09 3.59 -11.75
C TYR A 256 9.22 4.74 -10.75
N THR A 257 8.13 5.13 -10.11
CA THR A 257 8.20 6.06 -8.98
C THR A 257 7.02 5.87 -8.01
N LEU A 258 7.10 6.56 -6.88
CA LEU A 258 6.01 6.69 -5.93
C LEU A 258 4.96 7.68 -6.45
N ALA A 259 3.71 7.45 -6.08
CA ALA A 259 2.62 8.35 -6.39
C ALA A 259 1.59 8.36 -5.27
N SER A 260 0.80 9.43 -5.21
CA SER A 260 -0.54 9.34 -4.64
C SER A 260 -1.49 8.78 -5.69
N VAL A 261 -2.18 7.71 -5.35
CA VAL A 261 -3.18 7.05 -6.17
C VAL A 261 -4.57 7.28 -5.60
N VAL A 262 -5.59 7.07 -6.43
CA VAL A 262 -6.97 7.00 -5.94
C VAL A 262 -7.07 5.83 -4.98
N ASN A 263 -7.37 6.12 -3.70
CA ASN A 263 -7.72 5.10 -2.72
C ASN A 263 -9.21 4.76 -2.91
N PRO A 264 -9.54 3.55 -3.42
CA PRO A 264 -10.93 3.18 -3.67
C PRO A 264 -11.60 2.82 -2.34
N VAL A 265 -12.12 3.82 -1.67
CA VAL A 265 -12.99 3.69 -0.48
C VAL A 265 -14.45 3.83 -0.90
N PRO A 266 -15.39 3.16 -0.21
CA PRO A 266 -16.80 3.35 -0.48
C PRO A 266 -17.23 4.79 -0.15
N ASP A 267 -18.29 5.26 -0.82
CA ASP A 267 -19.03 6.48 -0.46
C ASP A 267 -20.48 6.03 -0.39
N LEU A 268 -21.03 5.94 0.82
CA LEU A 268 -22.37 5.42 1.04
C LEU A 268 -23.35 6.58 1.23
N THR A 269 -24.41 6.60 0.43
CA THR A 269 -25.46 7.62 0.52
C THR A 269 -26.82 6.95 0.79
N PRO A 270 -27.58 7.43 1.80
CA PRO A 270 -28.92 6.95 2.03
C PRO A 270 -29.92 7.62 1.08
N GLY A 271 -30.95 6.88 0.69
CA GLY A 271 -32.12 7.40 -0.03
C GLY A 271 -33.40 6.86 0.58
N GLN A 272 -34.52 7.54 0.33
CA GLN A 272 -35.84 7.07 0.75
C GLN A 272 -36.88 7.29 -0.34
N PHE A 273 -37.73 6.29 -0.54
CA PHE A 273 -38.83 6.31 -1.51
C PHE A 273 -40.11 5.96 -0.74
N PHE A 274 -41.11 6.84 -0.74
CA PHE A 274 -42.37 6.65 -0.02
C PHE A 274 -43.52 6.54 -1.02
N SER A 275 -44.46 5.60 -0.80
CA SER A 275 -45.70 5.56 -1.57
C SER A 275 -46.64 6.71 -1.23
N ASN A 276 -46.55 7.23 0.00
CA ASN A 276 -47.20 8.46 0.43
C ASN A 276 -46.51 9.00 1.69
N THR A 277 -46.44 10.32 1.85
CA THR A 277 -45.88 11.00 3.04
C THR A 277 -46.95 11.71 3.88
N SER A 278 -48.20 11.75 3.42
CA SER A 278 -49.31 12.41 4.11
C SER A 278 -50.38 11.39 4.48
N LEU A 279 -50.59 11.17 5.79
CA LEU A 279 -51.44 10.11 6.30
C LEU A 279 -52.57 10.66 7.19
N LYS A 280 -53.80 10.24 6.94
CA LYS A 280 -54.93 10.32 7.89
C LYS A 280 -54.87 9.20 8.91
N THR A 281 -55.62 9.32 10.02
CA THR A 281 -55.64 8.26 11.04
C THR A 281 -56.19 6.97 10.44
N GLY A 282 -55.47 5.87 10.61
CA GLY A 282 -55.79 4.55 10.05
C GLY A 282 -55.12 4.26 8.70
N GLU A 283 -54.53 5.25 8.05
CA GLU A 283 -53.81 5.05 6.78
C GLU A 283 -52.39 4.54 7.00
N SER A 284 -51.91 3.77 6.02
CA SER A 284 -50.54 3.26 5.94
C SER A 284 -49.91 3.63 4.61
N ALA A 285 -48.59 3.80 4.62
CA ALA A 285 -47.77 3.92 3.43
C ALA A 285 -46.57 2.98 3.54
N ASP A 286 -46.17 2.41 2.42
CA ASP A 286 -44.93 1.66 2.32
C ASP A 286 -43.80 2.61 1.92
N TYR A 287 -42.61 2.31 2.40
CA TYR A 287 -41.42 3.04 2.00
C TYR A 287 -40.20 2.15 2.00
N VAL A 288 -39.24 2.51 1.15
CA VAL A 288 -37.97 1.83 0.97
C VAL A 288 -36.85 2.79 1.35
N VAL A 289 -35.89 2.30 2.13
CA VAL A 289 -34.60 2.95 2.38
C VAL A 289 -33.56 2.29 1.48
N SER A 290 -32.84 3.09 0.70
CA SER A 290 -31.69 2.62 -0.07
C SER A 290 -30.40 3.00 0.62
N ILE A 291 -29.46 2.07 0.72
CA ILE A 291 -28.06 2.36 1.04
C ILE A 291 -27.27 2.13 -0.25
N SER A 292 -26.85 3.22 -0.88
CA SER A 292 -26.20 3.19 -2.20
C SER A 292 -24.72 3.48 -2.06
N ASN A 293 -23.86 2.76 -2.78
CA ASN A 293 -22.44 3.09 -2.91
C ASN A 293 -22.21 3.87 -4.20
N VAL A 294 -21.87 5.15 -4.05
CA VAL A 294 -21.55 6.08 -5.14
C VAL A 294 -20.05 6.35 -5.25
N GLY A 295 -19.25 5.72 -4.37
CA GLY A 295 -17.81 5.93 -4.27
C GLY A 295 -17.03 4.99 -5.16
N PRO A 296 -15.70 5.21 -5.30
CA PRO A 296 -14.85 4.44 -6.22
C PRO A 296 -14.49 3.03 -5.73
N GLY A 297 -14.76 2.70 -4.46
CA GLY A 297 -14.44 1.39 -3.87
C GLY A 297 -15.66 0.62 -3.40
N SER A 298 -15.64 -0.71 -3.55
CA SER A 298 -16.61 -1.58 -2.88
C SER A 298 -16.42 -1.55 -1.36
N THR A 299 -17.50 -1.73 -0.61
CA THR A 299 -17.39 -1.90 0.85
C THR A 299 -16.60 -3.18 1.18
N ASN A 300 -15.70 -3.13 2.16
CA ASN A 300 -14.91 -4.27 2.62
C ASN A 300 -14.95 -4.47 4.15
N GLY A 301 -15.83 -3.76 4.85
CA GLY A 301 -16.10 -3.90 6.29
C GLY A 301 -17.60 -3.93 6.60
N LEU A 302 -17.95 -4.00 7.89
CA LEU A 302 -19.36 -3.95 8.34
C LEU A 302 -20.02 -2.65 7.89
N ILE A 303 -21.23 -2.73 7.34
CA ILE A 303 -22.06 -1.59 6.95
C ILE A 303 -23.11 -1.38 8.04
N GLU A 304 -23.13 -0.16 8.60
CA GLU A 304 -23.98 0.19 9.72
C GLU A 304 -24.74 1.49 9.45
N PHE A 305 -26.04 1.48 9.76
CA PHE A 305 -26.90 2.65 9.64
C PHE A 305 -28.10 2.56 10.58
N PHE A 306 -28.77 3.69 10.76
CA PHE A 306 -29.98 3.83 11.56
C PHE A 306 -31.14 4.33 10.70
N VAL A 307 -32.34 3.89 11.03
CA VAL A 307 -33.59 4.47 10.55
C VAL A 307 -34.40 4.90 11.75
N SER A 308 -34.82 6.17 11.80
CA SER A 308 -35.59 6.72 12.91
C SER A 308 -36.92 5.98 13.07
N ARG A 309 -37.35 5.80 14.32
CA ARG A 309 -38.62 5.20 14.68
C ARG A 309 -39.38 6.13 15.59
N PHE A 310 -40.71 6.09 15.49
CA PHE A 310 -41.58 6.93 16.28
C PHE A 310 -42.13 6.16 17.49
N GLY A 311 -42.11 6.80 18.66
CA GLY A 311 -42.75 6.28 19.85
C GLY A 311 -44.28 6.40 19.78
N SER A 312 -44.99 5.63 20.60
CA SER A 312 -46.46 5.58 20.60
C SER A 312 -47.13 6.95 20.79
N ALA A 313 -46.51 7.87 21.52
CA ALA A 313 -47.01 9.23 21.75
C ALA A 313 -47.13 10.08 20.48
N THR A 314 -46.40 9.74 19.41
CA THR A 314 -46.43 10.48 18.14
C THR A 314 -47.69 10.23 17.31
N GLY A 315 -48.37 9.11 17.56
CA GLY A 315 -49.46 8.60 16.71
C GLY A 315 -48.99 7.94 15.41
N LEU A 316 -47.70 7.60 15.29
CA LEU A 316 -47.13 6.87 14.16
C LEU A 316 -46.51 5.55 14.65
N SER A 317 -46.64 4.51 13.84
CA SER A 317 -45.95 3.24 14.00
C SER A 317 -45.20 2.91 12.73
N ILE A 318 -43.97 2.40 12.87
CA ILE A 318 -43.19 1.87 11.75
C ILE A 318 -42.89 0.40 12.04
N THR A 319 -43.10 -0.43 11.03
CA THR A 319 -42.77 -1.86 11.02
C THR A 319 -41.85 -2.18 9.84
N LEU A 320 -40.92 -3.11 10.04
CA LEU A 320 -40.13 -3.68 8.95
C LEU A 320 -41.02 -4.54 8.06
N SER A 321 -40.84 -4.42 6.74
CA SER A 321 -41.51 -5.30 5.79
C SER A 321 -40.90 -6.70 5.83
N THR A 322 -41.74 -7.72 5.67
CA THR A 322 -41.33 -9.11 5.51
C THR A 322 -41.48 -9.61 4.07
N ALA A 323 -41.90 -8.73 3.15
CA ALA A 323 -42.02 -9.04 1.74
C ALA A 323 -40.64 -9.24 1.09
N ALA A 324 -40.60 -9.94 -0.04
CA ALA A 324 -39.38 -10.08 -0.84
C ALA A 324 -39.06 -8.79 -1.61
N SER A 325 -40.07 -8.02 -1.97
CA SER A 325 -39.97 -6.73 -2.65
C SER A 325 -41.11 -5.80 -2.23
N ILE A 326 -40.94 -4.50 -2.47
CA ILE A 326 -42.00 -3.48 -2.38
C ILE A 326 -42.06 -2.76 -3.73
N THR A 327 -43.26 -2.42 -4.20
CA THR A 327 -43.45 -1.58 -5.39
C THR A 327 -43.87 -0.18 -4.99
N ILE A 328 -43.14 0.84 -5.45
CA ILE A 328 -43.46 2.26 -5.25
C ILE A 328 -43.46 2.94 -6.62
N ASP A 329 -44.54 3.63 -6.96
CA ASP A 329 -44.71 4.35 -8.23
C ASP A 329 -44.45 3.51 -9.50
N GLY A 330 -44.67 2.19 -9.40
CA GLY A 330 -44.47 1.23 -10.50
C GLY A 330 -43.09 0.57 -10.53
N ASP A 331 -42.12 1.06 -9.73
CA ASP A 331 -40.80 0.48 -9.61
C ASP A 331 -40.76 -0.57 -8.50
N GLU A 332 -40.23 -1.75 -8.80
CA GLU A 332 -40.05 -2.83 -7.83
C GLU A 332 -38.68 -2.74 -7.15
N PHE A 333 -38.67 -2.76 -5.81
CA PHE A 333 -37.49 -2.71 -4.96
C PHE A 333 -37.28 -4.06 -4.26
N PRO A 334 -36.35 -4.91 -4.71
CA PRO A 334 -36.01 -6.16 -4.03
C PRO A 334 -35.36 -5.89 -2.66
N LEU A 335 -35.94 -6.42 -1.60
CA LEU A 335 -35.50 -6.13 -0.24
C LEU A 335 -34.31 -6.99 0.18
N SER A 336 -33.36 -6.35 0.86
CA SER A 336 -32.14 -6.94 1.42
C SER A 336 -32.21 -7.07 2.94
N ASN A 337 -33.41 -7.10 3.53
CA ASN A 337 -33.59 -7.13 4.99
C ASN A 337 -32.79 -8.28 5.65
N ASN A 338 -32.70 -9.43 4.97
CA ASN A 338 -31.98 -10.60 5.46
C ASN A 338 -30.45 -10.46 5.46
N ASP A 339 -29.90 -9.44 4.82
CA ASP A 339 -28.45 -9.16 4.84
C ASP A 339 -28.02 -8.46 6.14
N PHE A 340 -28.96 -8.03 6.98
CA PHE A 340 -28.67 -7.24 8.17
C PHE A 340 -29.17 -7.91 9.44
N ASP A 341 -28.37 -7.82 10.50
CA ASP A 341 -28.83 -8.02 11.86
C ASP A 341 -29.48 -6.72 12.32
N ILE A 342 -30.75 -6.82 12.75
CA ILE A 342 -31.60 -5.66 13.01
C ILE A 342 -31.97 -5.61 14.49
N THR A 343 -31.63 -4.51 15.14
CA THR A 343 -32.05 -4.24 16.53
C THR A 343 -33.01 -3.06 16.56
N THR A 344 -34.01 -3.13 17.45
CA THR A 344 -35.08 -2.13 17.53
C THR A 344 -35.13 -1.52 18.92
N THR A 345 -35.19 -0.20 18.96
CA THR A 345 -35.49 0.60 20.15
C THR A 345 -36.74 1.45 19.90
N THR A 346 -37.17 2.21 20.90
CA THR A 346 -38.31 3.14 20.74
C THR A 346 -38.05 4.21 19.68
N GLY A 347 -36.81 4.69 19.56
CA GLY A 347 -36.46 5.82 18.69
C GLY A 347 -35.78 5.47 17.37
N ARG A 348 -35.35 4.21 17.18
CA ARG A 348 -34.66 3.78 15.95
C ARG A 348 -34.66 2.28 15.73
N PHE A 349 -34.55 1.91 14.47
CA PHE A 349 -33.97 0.66 14.01
C PHE A 349 -32.48 0.85 13.78
N SER A 350 -31.67 -0.12 14.21
CA SER A 350 -30.24 -0.17 13.92
C SER A 350 -29.94 -1.39 13.08
N PHE A 351 -29.18 -1.19 12.02
CA PHE A 351 -28.80 -2.21 11.06
C PHE A 351 -27.29 -2.39 11.10
N ALA A 352 -26.85 -3.63 11.25
CA ALA A 352 -25.48 -4.02 11.04
C ALA A 352 -25.46 -5.14 9.99
N SER A 353 -24.69 -5.00 8.92
CA SER A 353 -24.62 -6.02 7.89
C SER A 353 -24.03 -7.32 8.44
N LYS A 354 -24.52 -8.47 7.99
CA LYS A 354 -23.88 -9.75 8.25
C LYS A 354 -22.50 -9.80 7.61
N ALA A 355 -21.62 -10.64 8.13
CA ALA A 355 -20.29 -10.85 7.57
C ALA A 355 -20.40 -11.25 6.07
N SER A 356 -19.52 -10.68 5.23
CA SER A 356 -19.46 -10.86 3.76
C SER A 356 -20.49 -10.09 2.93
N VAL A 357 -21.44 -9.39 3.54
CA VAL A 357 -22.30 -8.48 2.79
C VAL A 357 -21.46 -7.34 2.25
N THR A 358 -21.56 -7.11 0.94
CA THR A 358 -20.85 -6.03 0.26
C THR A 358 -21.81 -5.23 -0.60
N ILE A 359 -21.52 -3.94 -0.75
CA ILE A 359 -22.13 -3.05 -1.74
C ILE A 359 -21.03 -2.69 -2.74
N PRO A 360 -21.07 -3.23 -3.97
CA PRO A 360 -20.08 -2.92 -4.98
C PRO A 360 -20.14 -1.45 -5.40
N SER A 361 -19.14 -0.98 -6.15
CA SER A 361 -19.17 0.33 -6.80
C SER A 361 -19.48 0.17 -8.31
N PRO A 362 -20.59 0.73 -8.83
CA PRO A 362 -21.77 1.19 -8.10
C PRO A 362 -22.61 0.01 -7.58
N GLY A 363 -23.44 0.24 -6.56
CA GLY A 363 -24.29 -0.80 -5.99
C GLY A 363 -25.21 -0.26 -4.90
N TYR A 364 -26.20 -1.06 -4.48
CA TYR A 364 -27.15 -0.65 -3.45
C TYR A 364 -27.77 -1.83 -2.70
N LYS A 365 -28.33 -1.54 -1.52
CA LYS A 365 -29.18 -2.43 -0.72
C LYS A 365 -30.45 -1.70 -0.34
N TYR A 366 -31.59 -2.39 -0.39
CA TYR A 366 -32.90 -1.82 -0.05
C TYR A 366 -33.46 -2.43 1.22
N ILE A 367 -33.98 -1.60 2.12
CA ILE A 367 -34.71 -2.04 3.32
C ILE A 367 -36.14 -1.52 3.24
N GLY A 368 -37.11 -2.43 3.36
CA GLY A 368 -38.52 -2.10 3.26
C GLY A 368 -39.19 -1.91 4.61
N PHE A 369 -40.12 -0.96 4.66
CA PHE A 369 -40.90 -0.61 5.83
C PHE A 369 -42.34 -0.26 5.46
N THR A 370 -43.22 -0.38 6.45
CA THR A 370 -44.57 0.21 6.41
C THR A 370 -44.68 1.21 7.57
N ILE A 371 -45.18 2.40 7.28
CA ILE A 371 -45.55 3.41 8.27
C ILE A 371 -47.07 3.52 8.34
N THR A 372 -47.62 3.50 9.55
CA THR A 372 -49.06 3.63 9.81
C THR A 372 -49.31 4.76 10.77
N ARG A 373 -50.31 5.59 10.47
CA ARG A 373 -50.80 6.56 11.45
C ARG A 373 -51.86 5.91 12.33
N THR A 374 -51.51 5.72 13.60
CA THR A 374 -52.37 5.10 14.62
C THR A 374 -53.18 6.12 15.43
N GLY A 375 -52.85 7.41 15.34
CA GLY A 375 -53.59 8.50 15.99
C GLY A 375 -52.77 9.78 16.14
N GLY A 376 -52.85 10.41 17.32
CA GLY A 376 -52.09 11.60 17.67
C GLY A 376 -52.58 12.90 17.00
N GLN A 377 -52.05 14.03 17.48
CA GLN A 377 -52.38 15.34 16.91
C GLN A 377 -51.83 15.48 15.48
N PRO A 378 -52.53 16.21 14.59
CA PRO A 378 -52.01 16.61 13.28
C PRO A 378 -50.66 17.34 13.40
N GLY A 379 -49.87 17.30 12.33
CA GLY A 379 -48.56 17.95 12.27
C GLY A 379 -47.51 17.11 11.54
N THR A 380 -46.32 17.67 11.35
CA THR A 380 -45.23 17.05 10.59
C THR A 380 -44.09 16.62 11.50
N THR A 381 -43.52 15.44 11.21
CA THR A 381 -42.29 14.95 11.82
C THR A 381 -41.39 14.36 10.73
N ASN A 382 -40.08 14.26 10.97
CA ASN A 382 -39.17 13.69 9.97
C ASN A 382 -38.90 12.21 10.25
N ASN A 383 -38.88 11.40 9.19
CA ASN A 383 -38.20 10.12 9.20
C ASN A 383 -36.78 10.32 8.67
N THR A 384 -35.79 9.91 9.45
CA THR A 384 -34.37 10.12 9.18
C THR A 384 -33.67 8.79 8.97
N VAL A 385 -32.78 8.73 7.99
CA VAL A 385 -31.80 7.66 7.80
C VAL A 385 -30.41 8.24 7.98
N THR A 386 -29.58 7.58 8.78
CA THR A 386 -28.20 7.99 9.03
C THR A 386 -27.26 6.82 8.88
N ILE A 387 -26.31 6.91 7.96
CA ILE A 387 -25.19 5.98 7.81
C ILE A 387 -24.12 6.34 8.83
N ILE A 388 -23.52 5.33 9.47
CA ILE A 388 -22.44 5.55 10.43
C ILE A 388 -21.16 5.92 9.66
N ASN A 389 -20.54 7.04 10.03
CA ASN A 389 -19.30 7.50 9.41
C ASN A 389 -18.20 6.44 9.41
N ASN A 390 -17.47 6.32 8.29
CA ASN A 390 -16.38 5.36 8.08
C ASN A 390 -16.82 3.88 8.10
N THR A 391 -18.13 3.60 8.07
CA THR A 391 -18.63 2.23 7.93
C THR A 391 -18.25 1.64 6.56
N GLY A 392 -18.49 0.35 6.34
CA GLY A 392 -18.20 -0.32 5.07
C GLY A 392 -16.72 -0.43 4.75
N GLY A 393 -15.82 -0.14 5.70
CA GLY A 393 -14.37 -0.20 5.49
C GLY A 393 -13.70 1.15 5.22
N GLY A 394 -14.22 2.24 5.81
CA GLY A 394 -13.63 3.57 5.67
C GLY A 394 -14.38 4.47 4.69
N GLU A 395 -15.71 4.39 4.67
CA GLU A 395 -16.57 5.25 3.86
C GLU A 395 -16.19 6.75 3.97
N THR A 396 -16.13 7.42 2.82
CA THR A 396 -15.89 8.86 2.71
C THR A 396 -16.33 9.39 1.32
N PRO A 397 -16.78 10.64 1.17
CA PRO A 397 -16.97 11.66 2.21
C PRO A 397 -18.22 11.42 3.07
N THR A 398 -18.14 11.77 4.35
CA THR A 398 -19.23 11.56 5.32
C THR A 398 -20.32 12.65 5.30
N ASN A 399 -20.25 13.59 4.37
CA ASN A 399 -21.14 14.77 4.32
C ASN A 399 -22.52 14.49 3.70
N ASN A 400 -22.70 13.31 3.10
CA ASN A 400 -23.94 12.82 2.50
C ASN A 400 -24.57 11.66 3.29
N ASN A 401 -24.06 11.36 4.50
CA ASN A 401 -24.49 10.21 5.30
C ASN A 401 -25.88 10.33 5.95
N THR A 402 -26.64 11.40 5.71
CA THR A 402 -27.97 11.59 6.34
C THR A 402 -28.99 12.17 5.36
N ILE A 403 -30.19 11.59 5.38
CA ILE A 403 -31.38 12.10 4.71
C ILE A 403 -32.54 12.15 5.72
N ALA A 404 -33.39 13.16 5.61
CA ALA A 404 -34.58 13.31 6.45
C ALA A 404 -35.76 13.77 5.59
N ASN A 405 -36.81 12.96 5.54
CA ASN A 405 -38.03 13.27 4.79
C ASN A 405 -39.22 13.49 5.73
N PRO A 406 -40.05 14.52 5.47
CA PRO A 406 -41.21 14.81 6.30
C PRO A 406 -42.31 13.77 6.12
N ILE A 407 -42.93 13.40 7.23
CA ILE A 407 -44.19 12.64 7.31
C ILE A 407 -45.23 13.56 7.94
N THR A 408 -46.30 13.83 7.20
CA THR A 408 -47.37 14.73 7.59
C THR A 408 -48.59 13.95 8.08
N LYS A 409 -48.98 14.22 9.31
CA LYS A 409 -50.24 13.76 9.90
C LYS A 409 -51.31 14.79 9.60
N LEU A 410 -52.27 14.45 8.73
CA LEU A 410 -53.36 15.32 8.32
C LEU A 410 -54.47 15.48 9.39
N GLU A 411 -55.44 16.36 9.18
CA GLU A 411 -56.71 16.25 9.90
C GLU A 411 -57.52 15.06 9.36
N ASN A 412 -58.36 14.45 10.19
CA ASN A 412 -59.15 13.28 9.80
C ASN A 412 -60.22 13.64 8.78
#